data_AF-A0AAW2US00-F1
#
_entry.id   AF-A0AAW2US00-F1
#
_cell.length_a   1.000
_cell.length_b   1.000
_cell.length_c   1.000
_cell.angle_alpha   90.00
_cell.angle_beta   90.00
_cell.angle_gamma   90.00
#
_symmetry.space_group_name_H-M   'P 1'
#
loop_
_entity.id
_entity.type
_entity.pdbx_description
1 polymer ?
#
loop_
_entity_poly.entity_id
_entity_poly.type
_entity_poly.pdbx_seq_one_letter_code
_entity_poly.pdbx_strand_id
1 'polypeptide(L)'
;MGGSVGRVLMMLGVFTSDPDKVSVDSITLFVTLLCACIVIGHLLEENRWMNESISALFIGLGTGIVILLATKGASSRILEFDEELFFIYLLPPIIFNAGFQVKKKQFFRNFMTIMLFGAFGTGISFFIISF
;
A
#
# COMPACT_ATOMS: atom_id res chain seq x y z
N MET A 1 31.91 18.79 -8.79
CA MET A 1 32.26 17.66 -9.67
C MET A 1 32.29 16.38 -8.82
N GLY A 2 31.11 15.83 -8.52
CA GLY A 2 30.88 14.78 -7.52
C GLY A 2 30.84 13.36 -8.10
N GLY A 3 31.91 12.95 -8.79
CA GLY A 3 31.99 11.63 -9.46
C GLY A 3 32.70 10.53 -8.66
N SER A 4 33.29 10.84 -7.50
CA SER A 4 34.21 9.93 -6.80
C SER A 4 33.55 9.08 -5.71
N VAL A 5 32.49 9.57 -5.05
CA VAL A 5 31.85 8.88 -3.92
C VAL A 5 30.97 7.70 -4.38
N GLY A 6 30.25 7.86 -5.51
CA GLY A 6 29.40 6.79 -6.06
C GLY A 6 30.18 5.58 -6.63
N ARG A 7 31.42 5.80 -7.10
CA ARG A 7 32.27 4.71 -7.63
C ARG A 7 32.95 3.90 -6.54
N VAL A 8 33.27 4.52 -5.41
CA VAL A 8 33.85 3.82 -4.25
C VAL A 8 32.78 2.97 -3.54
N LEU A 9 31.52 3.43 -3.48
CA LEU A 9 30.42 2.65 -2.90
C LEU A 9 30.03 1.43 -3.75
N MET A 10 30.07 1.53 -5.09
CA MET A 10 29.81 0.39 -5.99
C MET A 10 30.97 -0.61 -6.05
N MET A 11 32.21 -0.17 -5.86
CA MET A 11 33.39 -1.05 -5.94
C MET A 11 33.62 -1.88 -4.66
N LEU A 12 33.08 -1.44 -3.53
CA LEU A 12 33.21 -2.12 -2.23
C LEU A 12 32.14 -3.21 -2.00
N GLY A 13 31.04 -3.21 -2.76
CA GLY A 13 29.95 -4.17 -2.62
C GLY A 13 29.91 -5.32 -3.64
N VAL A 14 30.83 -5.37 -4.61
CA VAL A 14 30.75 -6.29 -5.78
C VAL A 14 31.87 -7.32 -5.84
N PHE A 15 32.90 -7.23 -4.99
CA PHE A 15 34.04 -8.16 -5.02
C PHE A 15 34.04 -9.11 -3.83
N THR A 16 33.34 -10.24 -3.93
CA THR A 16 33.82 -11.56 -3.46
C THR A 16 32.89 -12.69 -3.92
N SER A 17 33.27 -13.34 -5.01
CA SER A 17 32.64 -14.56 -5.52
C SER A 17 33.16 -15.80 -4.80
N ASP A 18 32.34 -16.44 -3.96
CA ASP A 18 32.45 -17.84 -3.53
C ASP A 18 31.04 -18.46 -3.54
N PRO A 19 30.84 -19.73 -3.98
CA PRO A 19 29.52 -20.33 -4.16
C PRO A 19 28.68 -20.43 -2.87
N ASP A 20 29.33 -20.57 -1.70
CA ASP A 20 28.65 -20.58 -0.39
C ASP A 20 28.32 -19.16 0.13
N LYS A 21 28.93 -18.12 -0.45
CA LYS A 21 28.65 -16.71 -0.13
C LYS A 21 27.47 -16.16 -0.91
N VAL A 22 27.08 -16.77 -2.02
CA VAL A 22 25.98 -16.28 -2.87
C VAL A 22 24.63 -16.32 -2.13
N SER A 23 24.36 -17.37 -1.36
CA SER A 23 23.14 -17.48 -0.55
C SER A 23 23.14 -16.49 0.61
N VAL A 24 24.28 -16.31 1.29
CA VAL A 24 24.42 -15.36 2.41
C VAL A 24 24.32 -13.91 1.93
N ASP A 25 24.88 -13.61 0.76
CA ASP A 25 24.81 -12.30 0.11
C ASP A 25 23.38 -11.98 -0.32
N SER A 26 22.65 -12.98 -0.85
CA SER A 26 21.24 -12.83 -1.19
C SER A 26 20.36 -12.56 0.04
N ILE A 27 20.62 -13.26 1.15
CA ILE A 27 19.90 -13.04 2.42
C ILE A 27 20.25 -11.66 3.00
N THR A 28 21.51 -11.24 2.93
CA THR A 28 21.96 -9.94 3.45
C THR A 28 21.43 -8.78 2.62
N LEU A 29 21.41 -8.91 1.29
CA LEU A 29 20.75 -7.95 0.40
C LEU A 29 19.26 -7.87 0.67
N PHE A 30 18.61 -9.01 0.89
CA PHE A 30 17.19 -9.03 1.22
C PHE A 30 16.90 -8.29 2.53
N VAL A 31 17.63 -8.59 3.61
CA VAL A 31 17.48 -7.93 4.91
C VAL A 31 17.82 -6.44 4.83
N THR A 32 18.84 -6.05 4.07
CA THR A 32 19.21 -4.64 3.88
C THR A 32 18.13 -3.87 3.12
N LEU A 33 17.52 -4.50 2.11
CA LEU A 33 16.43 -3.93 1.33
C LEU A 33 15.16 -3.79 2.17
N LEU A 34 14.84 -4.78 3.02
CA LEU A 34 13.76 -4.67 4.02
C LEU A 34 13.98 -3.50 4.96
N CYS A 35 15.19 -3.39 5.51
CA CYS A 35 15.53 -2.35 6.49
C CYS A 35 15.47 -0.95 5.85
N ALA A 36 15.96 -0.80 4.62
CA ALA A 36 15.86 0.44 3.86
C ALA A 36 14.40 0.83 3.58
N CYS A 37 13.54 -0.13 3.20
CA CYS A 37 12.13 0.12 2.97
C CYS A 37 11.38 0.55 4.25
N ILE A 38 11.71 -0.05 5.39
CA ILE A 38 11.14 0.33 6.69
C ILE A 38 11.56 1.76 7.06
N VAL A 39 12.86 2.09 6.91
CA VAL A 39 13.39 3.43 7.21
C VAL A 39 12.80 4.50 6.30
N ILE A 40 12.63 4.19 5.00
CA ILE A 40 11.98 5.10 4.04
C ILE A 40 10.50 5.31 4.37
N GLY A 41 9.78 4.25 4.76
CA GLY A 41 8.39 4.36 5.22
C GLY A 41 8.25 5.25 6.46
N HIS A 42 9.17 5.09 7.42
CA HIS A 42 9.17 5.84 8.67
C HIS A 42 9.58 7.32 8.48
N LEU A 43 10.52 7.61 7.57
CA LEU A 43 10.86 8.99 7.19
C LEU A 43 9.73 9.67 6.40
N LEU A 44 8.98 8.91 5.61
CA LEU A 44 7.84 9.43 4.83
C LEU A 44 6.65 9.75 5.74
N GLU A 45 6.48 9.02 6.84
CA GLU A 45 5.46 9.29 7.87
C GLU A 45 5.75 10.57 8.67
N GLU A 46 7.01 10.97 8.79
CA GLU A 46 7.42 12.20 9.50
C GLU A 46 7.04 13.49 8.75
N ASN A 47 6.71 13.41 7.45
CA ASN A 47 6.15 14.54 6.72
C ASN A 47 4.67 14.73 7.10
N ARG A 48 4.44 15.64 8.05
CA ARG A 48 3.15 16.17 8.56
C ARG A 48 2.13 16.70 7.52
N TRP A 49 2.33 16.45 6.23
CA TRP A 49 1.53 16.95 5.12
C TRP A 49 0.61 15.90 4.49
N MET A 50 0.57 14.67 5.00
CA MET A 50 -0.10 13.56 4.33
C MET A 50 -1.38 13.12 5.03
N ASN A 51 -2.45 12.98 4.25
CA ASN A 51 -3.76 12.47 4.69
C ASN A 51 -3.63 11.05 5.26
N GLU A 52 -4.39 10.74 6.30
CA GLU A 52 -4.42 9.42 6.96
C GLU A 52 -4.61 8.27 5.96
N SER A 53 -5.50 8.44 4.98
CA SER A 53 -5.71 7.46 3.90
C SER A 53 -4.52 7.32 2.94
N ILE A 54 -3.79 8.40 2.68
CA ILE A 54 -2.64 8.39 1.78
C ILE A 54 -1.47 7.65 2.44
N SER A 55 -1.25 7.90 3.74
CA SER A 55 -0.22 7.18 4.51
C SER A 55 -0.48 5.67 4.56
N ALA A 56 -1.73 5.25 4.81
CA ALA A 56 -2.12 3.84 4.77
C ALA A 56 -1.89 3.20 3.39
N LEU A 57 -2.19 3.92 2.31
CA LEU A 57 -1.94 3.48 0.93
C LEU A 57 -0.45 3.25 0.68
N PHE A 58 0.41 4.20 1.08
CA PHE A 58 1.85 4.09 0.90
C PHE A 58 2.46 2.95 1.71
N ILE A 59 2.00 2.73 2.93
CA ILE A 59 2.46 1.60 3.77
C ILE A 59 2.06 0.26 3.12
N GLY A 60 0.83 0.15 2.63
CA GLY A 60 0.36 -1.04 1.90
C GLY A 60 1.16 -1.28 0.62
N LEU A 61 1.38 -0.24 -0.18
CA LEU A 61 2.17 -0.30 -1.42
C LEU A 61 3.63 -0.69 -1.14
N GLY A 62 4.25 -0.05 -0.14
CA GLY A 62 5.63 -0.33 0.27
C GLY A 62 5.81 -1.77 0.72
N THR A 63 4.92 -2.24 1.61
CA THR A 63 4.92 -3.64 2.09
C THR A 63 4.70 -4.63 0.93
N GLY A 64 3.79 -4.32 -0.01
CA GLY A 64 3.54 -5.15 -1.19
C GLY A 64 4.73 -5.25 -2.15
N ILE A 65 5.39 -4.12 -2.46
CA ILE A 65 6.60 -4.08 -3.31
C ILE A 65 7.74 -4.85 -2.65
N VAL A 66 7.91 -4.69 -1.35
CA VAL A 66 8.91 -5.39 -0.56
C VAL A 66 8.72 -6.90 -0.63
N ILE A 67 7.50 -7.40 -0.40
CA ILE A 67 7.20 -8.84 -0.46
C ILE A 67 7.35 -9.39 -1.89
N LEU A 68 7.00 -8.61 -2.91
CA LEU A 68 7.15 -8.99 -4.32
C LEU A 68 8.64 -9.17 -4.69
N LEU A 69 9.49 -8.24 -4.26
CA LEU A 69 10.94 -8.28 -4.49
C LEU A 69 11.62 -9.38 -3.66
N ALA A 70 11.19 -9.57 -2.41
CA ALA A 70 11.64 -10.66 -1.51
C ALA A 70 11.50 -12.04 -2.14
N THR A 71 10.34 -12.25 -2.74
CA THR A 71 9.88 -13.56 -3.16
C THR A 71 10.33 -13.88 -4.59
N LYS A 72 11.06 -12.96 -5.24
CA LYS A 72 11.57 -13.10 -6.62
C LYS A 72 10.46 -13.52 -7.61
N GLY A 73 9.22 -13.10 -7.33
CA GLY A 73 8.02 -13.43 -8.12
C GLY A 73 7.45 -14.84 -7.91
N ALA A 74 7.90 -15.63 -6.93
CA ALA A 74 7.55 -17.06 -6.81
C ALA A 74 6.33 -17.39 -5.93
N SER A 75 5.78 -16.45 -5.15
CA SER A 75 4.61 -16.71 -4.30
C SER A 75 3.46 -15.79 -4.68
N SER A 76 2.74 -16.18 -5.73
CA SER A 76 1.50 -15.53 -6.15
C SER A 76 0.40 -15.61 -5.08
N ARG A 77 0.43 -16.61 -4.20
CA ARG A 77 -0.68 -16.91 -3.29
C ARG A 77 -0.78 -15.98 -2.06
N ILE A 78 0.29 -15.28 -1.67
CA ILE A 78 0.27 -14.31 -0.55
C ILE A 78 -0.12 -12.91 -1.04
N LEU A 79 0.13 -12.61 -2.31
CA LEU A 79 -0.28 -11.35 -2.96
C LEU A 79 -1.66 -11.43 -3.61
N GLU A 80 -2.24 -12.63 -3.70
CA GLU A 80 -3.60 -12.84 -4.16
C GLU A 80 -4.56 -12.45 -3.04
N PHE A 81 -5.05 -11.21 -3.12
CA PHE A 81 -6.03 -10.67 -2.19
C PHE A 81 -7.35 -11.41 -2.37
N ASP A 82 -7.80 -12.09 -1.31
CA ASP A 82 -9.09 -12.78 -1.31
C ASP A 82 -10.22 -11.78 -1.09
N GLU A 83 -10.94 -11.49 -2.18
CA GLU A 83 -12.03 -10.53 -2.19
C GLU A 83 -13.21 -10.99 -1.31
N GLU A 84 -13.47 -12.29 -1.21
CA GLU A 84 -14.57 -12.83 -0.39
C GLU A 84 -14.33 -12.61 1.11
N LEU A 85 -13.12 -12.84 1.61
CA LEU A 85 -12.76 -12.58 3.00
C LEU A 85 -12.84 -11.08 3.32
N PHE A 86 -12.44 -10.21 2.40
CA PHE A 86 -12.58 -8.77 2.59
C PHE A 86 -14.05 -8.37 2.70
N PHE A 87 -14.91 -8.88 1.82
CA PHE A 87 -16.33 -8.55 1.85
C PHE A 87 -17.07 -9.14 3.04
N ILE A 88 -16.74 -10.36 3.47
CA ILE A 88 -17.40 -11.02 4.58
C ILE A 88 -16.95 -10.45 5.93
N TYR A 89 -15.66 -10.11 6.09
CA TYR A 89 -15.11 -9.71 7.40
C TYR A 89 -14.77 -8.22 7.54
N LEU A 90 -14.22 -7.56 6.51
CA LEU A 90 -13.79 -6.15 6.62
C LEU A 90 -14.90 -5.18 6.25
N LEU A 91 -15.69 -5.47 5.21
CA LEU A 91 -16.73 -4.55 4.76
C LEU A 91 -17.79 -4.26 5.83
N PRO A 92 -18.32 -5.25 6.59
CA PRO A 92 -19.38 -4.99 7.55
C PRO A 92 -18.96 -4.05 8.69
N PRO A 93 -17.80 -4.24 9.36
CA PRO A 93 -17.30 -3.27 10.34
C PRO A 93 -17.03 -1.89 9.77
N ILE A 94 -16.51 -1.78 8.54
CA ILE A 94 -16.22 -0.48 7.90
C ILE A 94 -17.51 0.29 7.64
N ILE A 95 -18.50 -0.34 7.00
CA ILE A 95 -19.80 0.27 6.71
C ILE A 95 -20.51 0.64 8.02
N PHE A 96 -20.44 -0.23 9.02
CA PHE A 96 -21.06 0.03 10.32
C PHE A 96 -20.41 1.22 11.02
N ASN A 97 -19.08 1.27 11.10
CA ASN A 97 -18.35 2.41 11.68
C ASN A 97 -18.66 3.72 10.95
N ALA A 98 -18.66 3.70 9.61
CA ALA A 98 -19.03 4.87 8.81
C ALA A 98 -20.48 5.30 9.06
N GLY A 99 -21.43 4.35 9.12
CA GLY A 99 -22.84 4.61 9.38
C GLY A 99 -23.12 5.18 10.78
N PHE A 100 -22.36 4.76 11.79
CA PHE A 100 -22.48 5.30 13.16
C PHE A 100 -21.91 6.70 13.31
N GLN A 101 -20.86 7.05 12.55
CA GLN A 101 -20.30 8.41 12.55
C GLN A 101 -21.21 9.46 11.89
N VAL A 102 -22.24 9.04 11.14
CA VAL A 102 -23.16 9.97 10.48
C VAL A 102 -24.02 10.72 11.50
N LYS A 103 -24.04 12.05 11.40
CA LYS A 103 -24.91 12.94 12.20
C LYS A 103 -26.37 12.76 11.81
N LYS A 104 -27.10 11.89 12.53
CA LYS A 104 -28.49 11.51 12.20
C LYS A 104 -29.42 12.70 11.96
N LYS A 105 -29.36 13.76 12.79
CA LYS A 105 -30.22 14.95 12.63
C LYS A 105 -30.01 15.69 11.31
N GLN A 106 -28.76 15.78 10.84
CA GLN A 106 -28.41 16.50 9.61
C GLN A 106 -28.59 15.62 8.38
N PHE A 107 -28.41 14.31 8.53
CA PHE A 107 -28.73 13.30 7.53
C PHE A 107 -30.22 13.29 7.18
N PHE A 108 -31.11 13.21 8.19
CA PHE A 108 -32.55 13.20 7.93
C PHE A 108 -33.07 14.52 7.34
N ARG A 109 -32.48 15.67 7.71
CA ARG A 109 -32.87 16.97 7.13
C ARG A 109 -32.52 17.09 5.64
N ASN A 110 -31.44 16.44 5.18
CA ASN A 110 -30.99 16.49 3.79
C ASN A 110 -31.13 15.14 3.08
N PHE A 111 -31.99 14.26 3.59
CA PHE A 111 -32.10 12.88 3.12
C PHE A 111 -32.36 12.78 1.62
N MET A 112 -33.25 13.64 1.10
CA MET A 112 -33.57 13.73 -0.33
C MET A 112 -32.32 14.01 -1.18
N THR A 113 -31.49 14.99 -0.80
CA THR A 113 -30.25 15.33 -1.51
C THR A 113 -29.23 14.21 -1.43
N ILE A 114 -29.10 13.56 -0.27
CA ILE A 114 -28.18 12.42 -0.09
C ILE A 114 -28.61 11.24 -0.96
N MET A 115 -29.91 10.93 -1.02
CA MET A 115 -30.45 9.86 -1.87
C MET A 115 -30.28 10.17 -3.36
N LEU A 116 -30.49 11.43 -3.77
CA LEU A 116 -30.32 11.86 -5.16
C LEU A 116 -28.84 11.82 -5.59
N PHE A 117 -27.93 12.23 -4.71
CA PHE A 117 -26.50 12.14 -5.01
C PHE A 117 -25.97 10.70 -4.94
N GLY A 118 -26.39 9.93 -3.94
CA GLY A 118 -25.95 8.55 -3.72
C GLY A 118 -26.56 7.57 -4.71
N ALA A 119 -27.89 7.35 -4.66
CA ALA A 119 -28.56 6.35 -5.47
C ALA A 119 -28.71 6.78 -6.94
N PHE A 120 -29.28 7.97 -7.17
CA PHE A 120 -29.55 8.43 -8.53
C PHE A 120 -28.26 8.82 -9.27
N GLY A 121 -27.30 9.47 -8.58
CA GLY A 121 -25.96 9.75 -9.11
C GLY A 121 -25.21 8.49 -9.53
N THR A 122 -25.19 7.46 -8.68
CA THR A 122 -24.55 6.18 -9.01
C THR A 122 -25.24 5.47 -10.18
N GLY A 123 -26.58 5.51 -10.24
CA GLY A 123 -27.34 4.94 -11.37
C GLY A 123 -27.00 5.60 -12.71
N ILE A 124 -26.88 6.94 -12.73
CA ILE A 124 -26.44 7.67 -13.92
C ILE A 124 -24.99 7.32 -14.28
N SER A 125 -24.07 7.30 -13.30
CA SER A 125 -22.68 6.93 -13.55
C SER A 125 -22.55 5.52 -14.12
N PHE A 126 -23.33 4.57 -13.59
CA PHE A 126 -23.36 3.21 -14.12
C PHE A 126 -23.83 3.18 -15.57
N PHE A 127 -24.91 3.91 -15.91
CA PHE A 127 -25.43 3.97 -17.27
C PHE A 127 -24.43 4.60 -18.25
N ILE A 128 -23.73 5.66 -17.84
CA ILE A 128 -22.73 6.34 -18.68
C ILE A 128 -21.49 5.45 -18.91
N ILE A 129 -21.00 4.77 -17.87
CA ILE A 129 -19.80 3.92 -17.99
C ILE A 129 -20.11 2.62 -18.75
N SER A 130 -21.34 2.11 -18.63
CA SER A 130 -21.76 0.87 -19.29
C SER A 130 -22.10 1.04 -20.77
N PHE A 131 -22.26 2.27 -21.26
CA PHE A 131 -22.57 2.57 -22.66
C PHE A 131 -21.31 2.99 -23.43
#